data_AF-A0A544ZH36-F1
#
_entry.id   AF-A0A544ZH36-F1
#
_cell.length_a   1.000
_cell.length_b   1.000
_cell.length_c   1.000
_cell.angle_alpha   90.00
_cell.angle_beta   90.00
_cell.angle_gamma   90.00
#
_symmetry.space_group_name_H-M   'P 1'
#
loop_
_entity.id
_entity.type
_entity.pdbx_description
1 polymer ?
#
loop_
_entity_poly.entity_id
_entity_poly.type
_entity_poly.pdbx_seq_one_letter_code
_entity_poly.pdbx_strand_id
1 'polypeptide(L)'
;MNGRALPMGVAPATTGARPTHPVARSAAPVPAGSGPAGAAHGGAPGTPRGVRTLRRAARGLVIAAVAVCLVAVLPAAAFAHVKVTADTAVQGGYAALTFRVPNERDDASTTKIEVQLPADFPLASVSVKPHPGWSYKVEKTTLATPIESHGAKIGEVTSKITWTASGEDSAIKPGEYDEFSVSAGPLPETDRLAFKTLQYYGNGDVVRWIQEQTAGDEEPERPAPVLKLTTEGGSASAPAPAAESASGAAETGSDAGVSWAIGLSAASLVICLGCAVALALRWRRAA
;
A
#
# COMPACT_ATOMS: atom_id res chain seq x y z
N MET A 1 50.24 -4.60 46.23
CA MET A 1 50.72 -3.22 45.97
C MET A 1 50.17 -2.81 44.61
N ASN A 2 49.47 -1.71 44.34
CA ASN A 2 48.87 -0.55 45.02
C ASN A 2 47.82 -0.08 43.97
N GLY A 3 46.54 0.17 44.22
CA GLY A 3 45.96 1.04 45.23
C GLY A 3 45.91 2.49 44.72
N ARG A 4 44.77 2.96 44.21
CA ARG A 4 44.28 4.33 44.46
C ARG A 4 42.85 4.59 43.98
N ALA A 5 42.09 5.19 44.88
CA ALA A 5 40.73 5.69 44.71
C ALA A 5 40.69 7.21 45.04
N LEU A 6 39.68 7.90 44.49
CA LEU A 6 39.03 9.16 44.94
C LEU A 6 39.81 10.49 44.74
N PRO A 7 39.15 11.69 44.61
CA PRO A 7 37.89 12.05 45.29
C PRO A 7 36.84 12.95 44.59
N MET A 8 35.71 13.00 45.31
CA MET A 8 34.55 13.91 45.36
C MET A 8 34.78 15.40 45.00
N GLY A 9 33.74 16.01 44.41
CA GLY A 9 33.55 17.46 44.33
C GLY A 9 32.06 17.82 44.30
N VAL A 10 31.63 18.65 45.25
CA VAL A 10 30.26 19.03 45.64
C VAL A 10 29.73 20.22 44.82
N ALA A 11 28.39 20.31 44.73
CA ALA A 11 27.57 21.36 44.10
C ALA A 11 27.77 22.79 44.67
N PRO A 12 27.15 23.81 44.02
CA PRO A 12 25.96 24.39 44.65
C PRO A 12 24.81 24.77 43.69
N ALA A 13 23.61 24.87 44.28
CA ALA A 13 22.34 25.31 43.71
C ALA A 13 22.14 26.83 43.80
N THR A 14 21.38 27.45 42.89
CA THR A 14 20.53 28.67 43.08
C THR A 14 19.65 28.83 41.82
N THR A 15 18.33 28.56 41.86
CA THR A 15 17.17 29.45 42.14
C THR A 15 16.81 30.46 41.04
N GLY A 16 15.53 30.41 40.63
CA GLY A 16 14.73 31.54 40.14
C GLY A 16 14.39 31.50 38.65
N ALA A 17 13.23 31.89 38.16
CA ALA A 17 11.94 32.24 38.74
C ALA A 17 10.92 32.26 37.59
N ARG A 18 9.66 31.95 37.91
CA ARG A 18 8.50 31.83 37.03
C ARG A 18 7.90 33.22 36.74
N PRO A 19 7.50 33.57 35.50
CA PRO A 19 6.69 34.76 35.27
C PRO A 19 5.19 34.43 35.41
N THR A 20 4.51 35.24 36.22
CA THR A 20 3.07 35.27 36.47
C THR A 20 2.36 36.07 35.38
N HIS A 21 1.21 35.57 34.91
CA HIS A 21 0.28 36.31 34.06
C HIS A 21 -0.55 37.30 34.90
N PRO A 22 -0.71 38.56 34.46
CA PRO A 22 -1.64 39.48 35.11
C PRO A 22 -3.07 39.29 34.61
N VAL A 23 -3.98 39.18 35.57
CA VAL A 23 -5.43 39.36 35.43
C VAL A 23 -5.72 40.85 35.32
N ALA A 24 -6.48 41.27 34.31
CA ALA A 24 -7.16 42.54 34.30
C ALA A 24 -8.61 42.35 33.82
N ARG A 25 -9.54 42.35 34.78
CA ARG A 25 -10.96 42.61 34.58
C ARG A 25 -11.17 44.12 34.69
N SER A 26 -11.79 44.74 33.70
CA SER A 26 -12.42 46.06 33.81
C SER A 26 -13.47 46.17 32.68
N ALA A 27 -14.74 45.90 33.00
CA ALA A 27 -15.77 46.88 33.32
C ALA A 27 -16.31 47.62 32.07
N ALA A 28 -17.48 47.15 31.61
CA ALA A 28 -18.34 47.85 30.66
C ALA A 28 -19.26 48.84 31.39
N PRO A 29 -19.71 49.92 30.72
CA PRO A 29 -20.98 50.57 31.05
C PRO A 29 -22.02 50.41 29.93
N VAL A 30 -23.26 50.19 30.35
CA VAL A 30 -24.50 50.20 29.55
C VAL A 30 -25.14 51.62 29.63
N PRO A 31 -26.28 51.93 28.97
CA PRO A 31 -26.40 53.04 28.04
C PRO A 31 -27.18 54.25 28.60
N ALA A 32 -27.15 55.39 27.90
CA ALA A 32 -28.11 56.47 28.09
C ALA A 32 -28.77 56.78 26.73
N GLY A 33 -30.10 56.70 26.69
CA GLY A 33 -30.91 57.02 25.52
C GLY A 33 -31.52 58.41 25.59
N SER A 34 -31.94 58.91 24.43
CA SER A 34 -33.11 59.79 24.22
C SER A 34 -33.11 60.27 22.75
N GLY A 35 -34.20 60.02 22.00
CA GLY A 35 -34.43 60.58 20.66
C GLY A 35 -34.87 62.06 20.70
N PRO A 36 -35.64 62.61 19.73
CA PRO A 36 -36.17 61.99 18.50
C PRO A 36 -36.14 62.92 17.25
N ALA A 37 -36.82 62.43 16.20
CA ALA A 37 -37.55 63.18 15.16
C ALA A 37 -36.81 63.63 13.89
N GLY A 38 -37.35 63.17 12.76
CA GLY A 38 -36.97 63.58 11.42
C GLY A 38 -37.60 62.66 10.37
N ALA A 39 -38.93 62.71 10.25
CA ALA A 39 -39.68 62.02 9.22
C ALA A 39 -39.36 62.58 7.83
N ALA A 40 -39.19 61.70 6.84
CA ALA A 40 -39.47 62.02 5.44
C ALA A 40 -39.83 60.75 4.66
N HIS A 41 -41.00 60.81 4.04
CA HIS A 41 -41.55 59.87 3.08
C HIS A 41 -40.64 59.64 1.87
N GLY A 42 -40.61 58.41 1.36
CA GLY A 42 -40.10 58.11 0.02
C GLY A 42 -40.18 56.62 -0.27
N GLY A 43 -41.22 56.19 -0.99
CA GLY A 43 -41.39 54.80 -1.39
C GLY A 43 -40.34 54.32 -2.38
N ALA A 44 -39.95 53.05 -2.27
CA ALA A 44 -39.28 52.31 -3.34
C ALA A 44 -39.63 50.81 -3.23
N PRO A 45 -39.73 50.10 -4.37
CA PRO A 45 -40.49 48.87 -4.52
C PRO A 45 -39.80 47.64 -3.94
N GLY A 46 -40.60 46.65 -3.55
CA GLY A 46 -40.16 45.37 -3.03
C GLY A 46 -39.14 44.69 -3.94
N THR A 47 -37.94 44.48 -3.42
CA THR A 47 -36.93 43.62 -4.05
C THR A 47 -37.40 42.17 -3.99
N PRO A 48 -37.34 41.40 -5.08
CA PRO A 48 -37.78 40.01 -5.07
C PRO A 48 -36.85 39.19 -4.16
N ARG A 49 -37.43 38.58 -3.13
CA ARG A 49 -36.77 37.68 -2.15
C ARG A 49 -36.11 36.43 -2.77
N GLY A 50 -36.19 36.23 -4.08
CA GLY A 50 -35.72 35.02 -4.77
C GLY A 50 -34.21 34.95 -5.09
N VAL A 51 -33.47 36.05 -5.11
CA VAL A 51 -32.07 36.02 -5.59
C VAL A 51 -31.06 35.59 -4.50
N ARG A 52 -31.42 35.75 -3.21
CA ARG A 52 -30.53 35.39 -2.09
C ARG A 52 -30.54 33.89 -1.77
N THR A 53 -31.62 33.18 -2.07
CA THR A 53 -31.77 31.73 -1.85
C THR A 53 -31.03 30.93 -2.94
N LEU A 54 -31.08 31.35 -4.21
CA LEU A 54 -30.32 30.70 -5.29
C LEU A 54 -28.80 30.78 -5.09
N ARG A 55 -28.27 31.90 -4.58
CA ARG A 55 -26.82 32.05 -4.30
C ARG A 55 -26.33 31.18 -3.15
N ARG A 56 -27.20 30.78 -2.21
CA ARG A 56 -26.85 29.87 -1.10
C ARG A 56 -26.92 28.41 -1.53
N ALA A 57 -27.90 28.03 -2.35
CA ALA A 57 -28.00 26.70 -2.95
C ALA A 57 -26.83 26.39 -3.90
N ALA A 58 -26.42 27.36 -4.73
CA ALA A 58 -25.27 27.20 -5.62
C ALA A 58 -23.94 27.04 -4.87
N ARG A 59 -23.78 27.66 -3.68
CA ARG A 59 -22.57 27.50 -2.85
C ARG A 59 -22.51 26.14 -2.15
N GLY A 60 -23.64 25.60 -1.71
CA GLY A 60 -23.72 24.26 -1.12
C GLY A 60 -23.38 23.15 -2.12
N LEU A 61 -23.82 23.30 -3.37
CA LEU A 61 -23.52 22.35 -4.44
C LEU A 61 -22.03 22.36 -4.83
N VAL A 62 -21.37 23.52 -4.83
CA VAL A 62 -19.93 23.63 -5.11
C VAL A 62 -19.09 23.04 -3.97
N ILE A 63 -19.47 23.27 -2.71
CA ILE A 63 -18.77 22.67 -1.55
C ILE A 63 -18.95 21.15 -1.53
N ALA A 64 -20.15 20.65 -1.82
CA ALA A 64 -20.41 19.21 -1.92
C ALA A 64 -19.63 18.57 -3.09
N ALA A 65 -19.56 19.23 -4.25
CA ALA A 65 -18.78 18.76 -5.40
C ALA A 65 -17.27 18.73 -5.11
N VAL A 66 -16.73 19.74 -4.42
CA VAL A 66 -15.32 19.75 -4.00
C VAL A 66 -15.04 18.68 -2.95
N ALA A 67 -15.95 18.43 -2.01
CA ALA A 67 -15.80 17.37 -1.02
C ALA A 67 -15.84 15.96 -1.64
N VAL A 68 -16.72 15.72 -2.62
CA VAL A 68 -16.77 14.45 -3.38
C VAL A 68 -15.50 14.26 -4.22
N CYS A 69 -14.97 15.32 -4.84
CA CYS A 69 -13.69 15.25 -5.54
C CYS A 69 -12.50 15.00 -4.58
N LEU A 70 -12.53 15.51 -3.35
CA LEU A 70 -11.43 15.32 -2.38
C LEU A 70 -11.37 13.88 -1.84
N VAL A 71 -12.52 13.20 -1.69
CA VAL A 71 -12.57 11.78 -1.30
C VAL A 71 -12.14 10.86 -2.46
N ALA A 72 -12.34 11.29 -3.71
CA ALA A 72 -11.92 10.54 -4.90
C ALA A 72 -10.41 10.63 -5.21
N VAL A 73 -9.64 11.47 -4.49
CA VAL A 73 -8.17 11.58 -4.58
C VAL A 73 -7.53 11.01 -3.32
N LEU A 74 -8.14 9.97 -2.72
CA LEU A 74 -7.35 9.06 -1.91
C LEU A 74 -6.59 8.18 -2.90
N PRO A 75 -5.25 8.22 -2.95
CA PRO A 75 -4.53 7.18 -3.66
C PRO A 75 -5.00 5.85 -3.05
N ALA A 76 -5.69 5.04 -3.83
CA ALA A 76 -5.79 3.62 -3.51
C ALA A 76 -4.32 3.19 -3.45
N ALA A 77 -3.81 2.97 -2.23
CA ALA A 77 -2.50 2.39 -2.06
C ALA A 77 -2.55 1.06 -2.82
N ALA A 78 -1.97 1.02 -4.01
CA ALA A 78 -1.74 -0.21 -4.70
C ALA A 78 -0.64 -0.91 -3.91
N PHE A 79 -1.04 -1.63 -2.86
CA PHE A 79 -0.16 -2.42 -2.02
C PHE A 79 0.58 -3.41 -2.92
N ALA A 80 1.89 -3.22 -3.04
CA ALA A 80 2.74 -4.08 -3.82
C ALA A 80 3.48 -4.95 -2.79
N HIS A 81 2.79 -5.94 -2.23
CA HIS A 81 3.43 -6.87 -1.30
C HIS A 81 4.58 -7.62 -1.98
N VAL A 82 5.64 -7.93 -1.23
CA VAL A 82 6.63 -8.91 -1.70
C VAL A 82 5.92 -10.25 -1.91
N LYS A 83 6.15 -10.89 -3.05
CA LYS A 83 5.54 -12.17 -3.39
C LYS A 83 6.61 -13.18 -3.75
N VAL A 84 6.30 -14.45 -3.49
CA VAL A 84 7.11 -15.58 -3.96
C VAL A 84 6.26 -16.39 -4.93
N THR A 85 6.85 -16.75 -6.07
CA THR A 85 6.21 -17.57 -7.10
C THR A 85 7.14 -18.70 -7.51
N ALA A 86 6.55 -19.76 -8.06
CA ALA A 86 7.25 -20.82 -8.76
C ALA A 86 6.32 -21.35 -9.86
N ASP A 87 6.87 -21.71 -11.02
CA ASP A 87 6.09 -22.30 -12.13
C ASP A 87 5.47 -23.64 -11.70
N THR A 88 6.24 -24.42 -10.93
CA THR A 88 5.82 -25.66 -10.29
C THR A 88 6.38 -25.70 -8.87
N ALA A 89 5.55 -26.11 -7.92
CA ALA A 89 5.91 -26.22 -6.50
C ALA A 89 5.33 -27.52 -5.92
N VAL A 90 5.77 -28.65 -6.46
CA VAL A 90 5.27 -29.97 -6.04
C VAL A 90 6.05 -30.45 -4.82
N GLN A 91 5.33 -30.95 -3.81
CA GLN A 91 5.92 -31.57 -2.62
C GLN A 91 6.89 -32.70 -3.02
N GLY A 92 8.01 -32.82 -2.31
CA GLY A 92 9.12 -33.72 -2.64
C GLY A 92 10.00 -33.26 -3.83
N GLY A 93 9.51 -32.34 -4.67
CA GLY A 93 10.20 -31.85 -5.86
C GLY A 93 11.19 -30.72 -5.60
N TYR A 94 11.84 -30.25 -6.67
CA TYR A 94 12.64 -29.02 -6.66
C TYR A 94 11.92 -27.93 -7.44
N ALA A 95 12.01 -26.69 -6.97
CA ALA A 95 11.38 -25.55 -7.61
C ALA A 95 12.32 -24.35 -7.72
N ALA A 96 12.17 -23.61 -8.80
CA ALA A 96 12.71 -22.26 -8.92
C ALA A 96 11.74 -21.29 -8.23
N LEU A 97 12.16 -20.73 -7.10
CA LEU A 97 11.41 -19.75 -6.34
C LEU A 97 11.87 -18.35 -6.74
N THR A 98 10.94 -17.50 -7.15
CA THR A 98 11.21 -16.11 -7.53
C THR A 98 10.52 -15.16 -6.58
N PHE A 99 11.31 -14.36 -5.88
CA PHE A 99 10.84 -13.32 -4.97
C PHE A 99 10.73 -12.01 -5.76
N ARG A 100 9.49 -11.57 -6.03
CA ARG A 100 9.23 -10.28 -6.63
C ARG A 100 9.15 -9.21 -5.55
N VAL A 101 10.05 -8.24 -5.61
CA VAL A 101 10.21 -7.19 -4.61
C VAL A 101 9.99 -5.81 -5.24
N PRO A 102 8.83 -5.18 -5.02
CA PRO A 102 8.57 -3.81 -5.45
C PRO A 102 9.11 -2.78 -4.46
N ASN A 103 9.41 -1.59 -4.96
CA ASN A 103 9.74 -0.43 -4.14
C ASN A 103 8.47 0.38 -3.82
N GLU A 104 8.17 0.53 -2.52
CA GLU A 104 7.01 1.30 -2.01
C GLU A 104 7.42 2.64 -1.37
N ARG A 105 8.55 3.21 -1.78
CA ARG A 105 9.04 4.53 -1.35
C ARG A 105 9.19 5.42 -2.57
N ASP A 106 8.75 6.67 -2.42
CA ASP A 106 8.88 7.69 -3.47
C ASP A 106 10.25 8.39 -3.43
N ASP A 107 10.97 8.28 -2.31
CA ASP A 107 12.16 9.06 -1.97
C ASP A 107 13.40 8.22 -1.70
N ALA A 108 13.30 6.88 -1.79
CA ALA A 108 14.39 5.98 -1.48
C ALA A 108 14.37 4.72 -2.35
N SER A 109 15.54 4.25 -2.77
CA SER A 109 15.69 2.98 -3.49
C SER A 109 15.84 1.80 -2.51
N THR A 110 15.35 0.62 -2.89
CA THR A 110 15.64 -0.62 -2.16
C THR A 110 17.06 -1.09 -2.49
N THR A 111 17.89 -1.25 -1.46
CA THR A 111 19.32 -1.54 -1.61
C THR A 111 19.74 -2.91 -1.09
N LYS A 112 18.92 -3.53 -0.24
CA LYS A 112 19.18 -4.87 0.30
C LYS A 112 17.89 -5.62 0.60
N ILE A 113 17.87 -6.91 0.27
CA ILE A 113 16.80 -7.86 0.56
C ILE A 113 17.37 -8.99 1.41
N GLU A 114 16.68 -9.36 2.48
CA GLU A 114 17.00 -10.55 3.28
C GLU A 114 15.80 -11.47 3.32
N VAL A 115 15.95 -12.70 2.82
CA VAL A 115 14.93 -13.74 2.86
C VAL A 115 15.36 -14.81 3.86
N GLN A 116 14.53 -15.07 4.85
CA GLN A 116 14.70 -16.18 5.77
C GLN A 116 14.02 -17.42 5.19
N LEU A 117 14.75 -18.54 5.18
CA LEU A 117 14.20 -19.83 4.79
C LEU A 117 13.35 -20.38 5.96
N PRO A 118 12.26 -21.13 5.67
CA PRO A 118 11.36 -21.63 6.72
C PRO A 118 12.11 -22.58 7.67
N ALA A 119 12.27 -22.17 8.94
CA ALA A 119 12.99 -22.98 9.93
C ALA A 119 12.24 -24.26 10.30
N ASP A 120 10.91 -24.21 10.29
CA ASP A 120 10.04 -25.37 10.58
C ASP A 120 10.05 -26.41 9.46
N PHE A 121 10.45 -25.99 8.26
CA PHE A 121 10.53 -26.85 7.08
C PHE A 121 11.88 -26.64 6.36
N PRO A 122 12.99 -27.14 6.95
CA PRO A 122 14.33 -26.92 6.41
C PRO A 122 14.49 -27.54 5.02
N LEU A 123 15.07 -26.77 4.09
CA LEU A 123 15.31 -27.20 2.72
C LEU A 123 16.72 -27.78 2.61
N ALA A 124 16.85 -29.01 2.14
CA ALA A 124 18.13 -29.72 2.09
C ALA A 124 19.12 -29.11 1.09
N SER A 125 18.62 -28.48 0.03
CA SER A 125 19.42 -27.82 -0.98
C SER A 125 18.78 -26.50 -1.39
N VAL A 126 19.61 -25.45 -1.43
CA VAL A 126 19.25 -24.13 -1.91
C VAL A 126 20.42 -23.58 -2.71
N SER A 127 20.15 -23.11 -3.93
CA SER A 127 21.13 -22.48 -4.81
C SER A 127 20.59 -21.15 -5.33
N VAL A 128 21.43 -20.12 -5.26
CA VAL A 128 21.04 -18.77 -5.67
C VAL A 128 21.34 -18.59 -7.16
N LYS A 129 20.37 -18.11 -7.94
CA LYS A 129 20.63 -17.68 -9.32
C LYS A 129 21.40 -16.35 -9.26
N PRO A 130 22.59 -16.23 -9.88
CA PRO A 130 23.32 -14.97 -9.93
C PRO A 130 22.44 -13.86 -10.53
N HIS A 131 22.45 -12.70 -9.87
CA HIS A 131 21.66 -11.54 -10.27
C HIS A 131 22.61 -10.40 -10.65
N PRO A 132 22.72 -10.03 -11.94
CA PRO A 132 23.57 -8.92 -12.35
C PRO A 132 23.26 -7.65 -11.56
N GLY A 133 24.30 -6.90 -11.16
CA GLY A 133 24.15 -5.69 -10.34
C GLY A 133 23.94 -5.97 -8.84
N TRP A 134 23.75 -7.22 -8.41
CA TRP A 134 23.54 -7.59 -7.01
C TRP A 134 24.54 -8.65 -6.54
N SER A 135 25.09 -8.44 -5.36
CA SER A 135 25.84 -9.47 -4.63
C SER A 135 24.90 -10.27 -3.73
N TYR A 136 25.27 -11.50 -3.40
CA TYR A 136 24.50 -12.31 -2.44
C TYR A 136 25.39 -12.95 -1.37
N LYS A 137 24.81 -13.17 -0.19
CA LYS A 137 25.39 -13.93 0.90
C LYS A 137 24.41 -14.99 1.38
N VAL A 138 24.90 -16.22 1.52
CA VAL A 138 24.14 -17.35 2.08
C VAL A 138 24.63 -17.60 3.49
N GLU A 139 23.72 -17.55 4.45
CA GLU A 139 23.97 -17.98 5.83
C GLU A 139 23.34 -19.36 6.04
N LYS A 140 24.07 -20.20 6.76
CA LYS A 140 23.66 -21.56 7.07
C LYS A 140 23.50 -21.74 8.57
N THR A 141 22.74 -22.76 8.94
CA THR A 141 22.54 -23.14 10.34
C THR A 141 22.61 -24.65 10.50
N THR A 142 23.08 -25.09 11.66
CA THR A 142 23.13 -26.49 12.03
C THR A 142 21.79 -26.92 12.60
N LEU A 143 21.23 -28.00 12.05
CA LEU A 143 19.99 -28.58 12.54
C LEU A 143 20.24 -29.42 13.79
N ALA A 144 19.35 -29.29 14.78
CA ALA A 144 19.35 -30.17 15.95
C ALA A 144 19.07 -31.63 15.56
N THR A 145 18.26 -31.83 14.52
CA THR A 145 17.97 -33.14 13.92
C THR A 145 18.29 -33.07 12.42
N PRO A 146 19.32 -33.80 11.94
CA PRO A 146 19.62 -33.84 10.52
C PRO A 146 18.43 -34.34 9.70
N ILE A 147 18.24 -33.77 8.52
CA ILE A 147 17.25 -34.24 7.54
C ILE A 147 17.91 -35.19 6.54
N GLU A 148 17.12 -36.10 5.95
CA GLU A 148 17.61 -37.00 4.92
C GLU A 148 17.20 -36.50 3.54
N SER A 149 18.14 -36.49 2.59
CA SER A 149 17.89 -36.15 1.19
C SER A 149 18.83 -36.96 0.32
N HIS A 150 18.30 -37.64 -0.71
CA HIS A 150 19.08 -38.50 -1.62
C HIS A 150 19.99 -39.52 -0.91
N GLY A 151 19.53 -40.07 0.21
CA GLY A 151 20.29 -41.04 1.02
C GLY A 151 21.43 -40.45 1.86
N ALA A 152 21.59 -39.12 1.88
CA ALA A 152 22.56 -38.43 2.73
C ALA A 152 21.88 -37.72 3.90
N LYS A 153 22.54 -37.74 5.07
CA LYS A 153 22.14 -36.95 6.24
C LYS A 153 22.69 -35.53 6.13
N ILE A 154 21.81 -34.56 6.10
CA ILE A 154 22.11 -33.13 6.01
C ILE A 154 21.91 -32.49 7.38
N GLY A 155 23.01 -32.18 8.05
CA GLY A 155 23.01 -31.51 9.35
C GLY A 155 23.12 -29.99 9.27
N GLU A 156 23.41 -29.42 8.10
CA GLU A 156 23.55 -27.99 7.89
C GLU A 156 22.71 -27.56 6.69
N VAL A 157 21.86 -26.55 6.88
CA VAL A 157 20.96 -26.03 5.84
C VAL A 157 21.06 -24.52 5.72
N THR A 158 20.67 -23.99 4.58
CA THR A 158 20.58 -22.54 4.36
C THR A 158 19.46 -21.95 5.22
N SER A 159 19.79 -20.98 6.07
CA SER A 159 18.84 -20.31 6.96
C SER A 159 18.40 -18.94 6.43
N LYS A 160 19.28 -18.25 5.70
CA LYS A 160 19.00 -16.91 5.18
C LYS A 160 19.80 -16.63 3.93
N ILE A 161 19.20 -15.88 3.00
CA ILE A 161 19.88 -15.34 1.82
C ILE A 161 19.72 -13.83 1.85
N THR A 162 20.82 -13.12 1.65
CA THR A 162 20.86 -11.67 1.58
C THR A 162 21.34 -11.25 0.21
N TRP A 163 20.57 -10.43 -0.50
CA TRP A 163 20.99 -9.75 -1.72
C TRP A 163 21.27 -8.29 -1.43
N THR A 164 22.39 -7.76 -1.92
CA THR A 164 22.77 -6.34 -1.74
C THR A 164 23.14 -5.73 -3.10
N ALA A 165 22.52 -4.61 -3.43
CA ALA A 165 22.78 -3.86 -4.65
C ALA A 165 24.25 -3.43 -4.67
N SER A 166 24.90 -3.56 -5.82
CA SER A 166 26.33 -3.21 -5.96
C SER A 166 26.56 -1.70 -6.08
N GLY A 167 25.49 -0.94 -6.35
CA GLY A 167 25.50 0.51 -6.46
C GLY A 167 24.09 1.06 -6.71
N GLU A 168 23.97 2.38 -6.77
CA GLU A 168 22.67 3.06 -6.95
C GLU A 168 21.96 2.69 -8.26
N ASP A 169 22.70 2.41 -9.32
CA ASP A 169 22.14 2.02 -10.63
C ASP A 169 21.50 0.63 -10.62
N SER A 170 21.88 -0.24 -9.68
CA SER A 170 21.31 -1.58 -9.52
C SER A 170 20.21 -1.64 -8.46
N ALA A 171 20.10 -0.62 -7.60
CA ALA A 171 19.07 -0.57 -6.58
C ALA A 171 17.67 -0.41 -7.22
N ILE A 172 16.65 -0.99 -6.60
CA ILE A 172 15.27 -0.90 -7.11
C ILE A 172 14.76 0.52 -6.82
N LYS A 173 14.52 1.34 -7.84
CA LYS A 173 14.15 2.76 -7.66
C LYS A 173 12.67 2.91 -7.33
N PRO A 174 12.23 4.10 -6.85
CA PRO A 174 10.81 4.40 -6.70
C PRO A 174 9.99 4.01 -7.94
N GLY A 175 8.89 3.28 -7.73
CA GLY A 175 8.01 2.81 -8.80
C GLY A 175 8.52 1.58 -9.58
N GLU A 176 9.70 1.05 -9.27
CA GLU A 176 10.24 -0.16 -9.89
C GLU A 176 10.01 -1.41 -9.03
N TYR A 177 10.23 -2.58 -9.62
CA TYR A 177 10.33 -3.86 -8.91
C TYR A 177 11.48 -4.66 -9.49
N ASP A 178 12.00 -5.61 -8.71
CA ASP A 178 12.99 -6.58 -9.20
C ASP A 178 12.66 -8.00 -8.71
N GLU A 179 13.32 -9.00 -9.27
CA GLU A 179 13.05 -10.41 -9.04
C GLU A 179 14.30 -11.20 -8.65
N PHE A 180 14.27 -11.78 -7.45
CA PHE A 180 15.38 -12.56 -6.90
C PHE A 180 15.04 -14.04 -6.92
N SER A 181 15.80 -14.85 -7.66
CA SER A 181 15.50 -16.27 -7.81
C SER A 181 16.47 -17.20 -7.08
N VAL A 182 15.92 -18.26 -6.52
CA VAL A 182 16.66 -19.40 -5.96
C VAL A 182 16.08 -20.70 -6.50
N SER A 183 16.88 -21.74 -6.64
CA SER A 183 16.38 -23.10 -6.77
C SER A 183 16.48 -23.78 -5.41
N ALA A 184 15.39 -24.38 -4.95
CA ALA A 184 15.34 -25.01 -3.64
C ALA A 184 14.58 -26.34 -3.68
N GLY A 185 15.01 -27.28 -2.84
CA GLY A 185 14.34 -28.56 -2.66
C GLY A 185 15.17 -29.59 -1.88
N PRO A 186 14.62 -30.79 -1.66
CA PRO A 186 13.24 -31.17 -1.97
C PRO A 186 12.26 -30.33 -1.15
N LEU A 187 11.12 -29.99 -1.75
CA LEU A 187 10.08 -29.23 -1.08
C LEU A 187 9.40 -30.12 -0.03
N PRO A 188 9.11 -29.58 1.16
CA PRO A 188 8.50 -30.32 2.27
C PRO A 188 7.05 -30.74 1.99
N GLU A 189 6.61 -31.80 2.64
CA GLU A 189 5.22 -32.30 2.63
C GLU A 189 4.30 -31.42 3.49
N THR A 190 4.05 -30.18 3.04
CA THR A 190 3.16 -29.19 3.68
C THR A 190 2.43 -28.40 2.61
N ASP A 191 1.28 -27.81 2.91
CA ASP A 191 0.49 -27.07 1.92
C ASP A 191 1.12 -25.73 1.51
N ARG A 192 2.00 -25.18 2.37
CA ARG A 192 2.58 -23.85 2.15
C ARG A 192 3.93 -23.66 2.84
N LEU A 193 4.73 -22.75 2.29
CA LEU A 193 5.95 -22.23 2.89
C LEU A 193 5.87 -20.70 3.00
N ALA A 194 6.15 -20.16 4.18
CA ALA A 194 6.22 -18.72 4.41
C ALA A 194 7.67 -18.26 4.53
N PHE A 195 8.04 -17.23 3.77
CA PHE A 195 9.40 -16.72 3.67
C PHE A 195 9.48 -15.31 4.26
N LYS A 196 9.82 -15.21 5.54
CA LYS A 196 9.96 -13.92 6.23
C LYS A 196 11.04 -13.08 5.52
N THR A 197 10.66 -11.90 5.05
CA THR A 197 11.52 -11.07 4.19
C THR A 197 11.70 -9.68 4.78
N LEU A 198 12.95 -9.18 4.79
CA LEU A 198 13.28 -7.81 5.15
C LEU A 198 13.75 -7.06 3.91
N GLN A 199 13.22 -5.85 3.73
CA GLN A 199 13.55 -4.96 2.63
C GLN A 199 14.14 -3.67 3.21
N TYR A 200 15.36 -3.36 2.80
CA TYR A 200 16.12 -2.22 3.30
C TYR A 200 16.22 -1.16 2.21
N TYR A 201 16.05 0.09 2.62
CA TYR A 201 16.06 1.25 1.74
C TYR A 201 17.31 2.10 1.96
N GLY A 202 17.70 2.87 0.94
CA GLY A 202 18.87 3.76 0.99
C GLY A 202 18.79 4.86 2.05
N ASN A 203 17.58 5.23 2.48
CA ASN A 203 17.33 6.21 3.55
C ASN A 203 17.49 5.60 4.97
N GLY A 204 17.76 4.30 5.09
CA GLY A 204 17.90 3.59 6.37
C GLY A 204 16.63 2.88 6.85
N ASP A 205 15.49 3.07 6.18
CA ASP A 205 14.25 2.37 6.52
C ASP A 205 14.36 0.87 6.28
N VAL A 206 13.63 0.11 7.11
CA VAL A 206 13.50 -1.35 6.96
C VAL A 206 12.04 -1.75 7.04
N VAL A 207 11.51 -2.27 5.93
CA VAL A 207 10.19 -2.87 5.86
C VAL A 207 10.30 -4.36 6.17
N ARG A 208 9.39 -4.88 7.00
CA ARG A 208 9.39 -6.26 7.47
C ARG A 208 8.15 -6.99 6.94
N TRP A 209 8.34 -7.76 5.87
CA TRP A 209 7.34 -8.65 5.28
C TRP A 209 7.33 -9.98 6.04
N ILE A 210 6.76 -9.95 7.24
CA ILE A 210 6.86 -11.04 8.23
C ILE A 210 5.54 -11.41 8.90
N GLN A 211 4.45 -10.71 8.59
CA GLN A 211 3.15 -10.96 9.20
C GLN A 211 2.54 -12.23 8.63
N GLU A 212 1.96 -13.06 9.49
CA GLU A 212 1.31 -14.30 9.07
C GLU A 212 -0.15 -14.03 8.72
N GLN A 213 -0.62 -14.62 7.62
CA GLN A 213 -2.02 -14.57 7.23
C GLN A 213 -2.80 -15.62 8.03
N THR A 214 -3.70 -15.17 8.89
CA THR A 214 -4.71 -16.01 9.53
C THR A 214 -5.91 -16.19 8.59
N ALA A 215 -6.45 -17.41 8.52
CA ALA A 215 -7.62 -17.68 7.70
C ALA A 215 -8.86 -16.97 8.25
N GLY A 216 -9.54 -16.20 7.41
CA GLY A 216 -10.76 -15.46 7.77
C GLY A 216 -10.53 -14.04 8.27
N ASP A 217 -9.27 -13.66 8.51
CA ASP A 217 -8.90 -12.28 8.85
C ASP A 217 -8.59 -11.46 7.59
N GLU A 218 -8.62 -10.13 7.73
CA GLU A 218 -8.14 -9.20 6.68
C GLU A 218 -6.67 -9.48 6.33
N GLU A 219 -6.28 -9.18 5.09
CA GLU A 219 -4.88 -9.32 4.67
C GLU A 219 -3.99 -8.38 5.50
N PRO A 220 -2.93 -8.87 6.16
CA PRO A 220 -2.00 -8.01 6.88
C PRO A 220 -1.37 -6.98 5.94
N GLU A 221 -1.00 -5.81 6.48
CA GLU A 221 -0.35 -4.75 5.70
C GLU A 221 1.03 -5.16 5.14
N ARG A 222 1.72 -6.09 5.79
CA ARG A 222 3.06 -6.56 5.45
C ARG A 222 3.17 -8.07 5.59
N PRO A 223 2.42 -8.82 4.77
CA PRO A 223 2.37 -10.27 4.88
C PRO A 223 3.72 -10.86 4.47
N ALA A 224 4.10 -11.96 5.12
CA ALA A 224 5.23 -12.75 4.67
C ALA A 224 4.88 -13.39 3.31
N PRO A 225 5.78 -13.37 2.32
CA PRO A 225 5.61 -14.11 1.08
C PRO A 225 5.30 -15.59 1.33
N VAL A 226 4.20 -16.09 0.78
CA VAL A 226 3.79 -17.49 0.93
C VAL A 226 3.79 -18.21 -0.43
N LEU A 227 4.54 -19.30 -0.50
CA LEU A 227 4.47 -20.26 -1.61
C LEU A 227 3.50 -21.38 -1.24
N LYS A 228 2.51 -21.64 -2.10
CA LYS A 228 1.63 -22.81 -1.95
C LYS A 228 2.30 -24.01 -2.61
N LEU A 229 2.22 -25.17 -1.98
CA LEU A 229 2.75 -26.42 -2.51
C LEU A 229 1.60 -27.33 -2.94
N THR A 230 1.82 -28.10 -3.98
CA THR A 230 0.85 -29.08 -4.50
C THR A 230 1.35 -30.50 -4.26
N THR A 231 0.46 -31.43 -3.96
CA THR A 231 0.79 -32.86 -3.94
C THR A 231 1.09 -33.36 -5.36
N GLU A 232 1.90 -34.42 -5.47
CA GLU A 232 2.15 -35.09 -6.74
C GLU A 232 0.81 -35.63 -7.31
N GLY A 233 0.46 -35.22 -8.54
CA GLY A 233 -0.82 -35.54 -9.19
C GLY A 233 -1.94 -34.50 -9.00
N GLY A 234 -1.72 -33.46 -8.16
CA GLY A 234 -2.59 -32.29 -8.10
C GLY A 234 -2.26 -31.31 -9.21
N SER A 235 -3.17 -31.13 -10.17
CA SER A 235 -2.98 -30.17 -11.26
C SER A 235 -2.82 -28.74 -10.69
N ALA A 236 -1.67 -28.12 -10.95
CA ALA A 236 -1.43 -26.73 -10.60
C ALA A 236 -2.37 -25.82 -11.40
N SER A 237 -3.37 -25.25 -10.75
CA SER A 237 -4.15 -24.15 -11.31
C SER A 237 -3.47 -22.84 -10.91
N ALA A 238 -2.62 -22.32 -11.81
CA ALA A 238 -2.25 -20.91 -11.75
C ALA A 238 -3.53 -20.06 -11.93
N PRO A 239 -3.70 -18.94 -11.22
CA PRO A 239 -4.76 -18.01 -11.55
C PRO A 239 -4.42 -17.39 -12.90
N ALA A 240 -5.07 -17.87 -13.96
CA ALA A 240 -5.00 -17.23 -15.27
C ALA A 240 -5.58 -15.81 -15.16
N PRO A 241 -4.96 -14.79 -15.79
CA PRO A 241 -5.61 -13.50 -15.94
C PRO A 241 -6.91 -13.72 -16.73
N ALA A 242 -7.99 -13.09 -16.29
CA ALA A 242 -9.25 -13.09 -17.03
C ALA A 242 -9.02 -12.46 -18.40
N ALA A 243 -8.80 -13.30 -19.41
CA ALA A 243 -8.80 -12.89 -20.80
C ALA A 243 -10.25 -12.82 -21.28
N GLU A 244 -10.71 -11.60 -21.52
CA GLU A 244 -11.92 -11.31 -22.27
C GLU A 244 -11.83 -12.01 -23.64
N SER A 245 -12.62 -13.07 -23.82
CA SER A 245 -12.81 -13.68 -25.14
C SER A 245 -13.85 -12.89 -25.91
N ALA A 246 -13.39 -12.01 -26.77
CA ALA A 246 -14.16 -11.56 -27.92
C ALA A 246 -14.11 -12.66 -29.00
N SER A 247 -15.25 -13.26 -29.30
CA SER A 247 -15.47 -13.97 -30.56
C SER A 247 -16.90 -13.71 -31.01
N GLY A 248 -17.05 -13.04 -32.16
CA GLY A 248 -18.32 -12.89 -32.84
C GLY A 248 -18.48 -13.99 -33.88
N ALA A 249 -19.70 -14.55 -34.00
CA ALA A 249 -20.59 -14.28 -35.13
C ALA A 249 -21.79 -15.26 -35.19
N ALA A 250 -22.95 -14.66 -35.53
CA ALA A 250 -24.11 -15.18 -36.27
C ALA A 250 -25.16 -16.10 -35.60
N GLU A 251 -26.29 -15.46 -35.25
CA GLU A 251 -27.68 -15.73 -35.68
C GLU A 251 -28.18 -17.19 -35.76
N THR A 252 -29.25 -17.54 -35.02
CA THR A 252 -30.66 -17.52 -35.50
C THR A 252 -31.60 -17.97 -34.37
N GLY A 253 -32.73 -17.29 -34.17
CA GLY A 253 -33.98 -17.97 -33.79
C GLY A 253 -34.66 -17.57 -32.47
N SER A 254 -35.76 -16.83 -32.62
CA SER A 254 -37.02 -16.89 -31.88
C SER A 254 -37.31 -15.82 -30.82
N ASP A 255 -38.25 -14.96 -31.21
CA ASP A 255 -39.06 -14.04 -30.40
C ASP A 255 -39.71 -14.71 -29.18
N ALA A 256 -39.48 -14.13 -28.01
CA ALA A 256 -40.51 -13.77 -27.02
C ALA A 256 -39.83 -13.30 -25.71
N GLY A 257 -39.93 -12.00 -25.37
CA GLY A 257 -39.75 -11.56 -23.98
C GLY A 257 -39.04 -10.24 -23.68
N VAL A 258 -38.68 -9.42 -24.66
CA VAL A 258 -37.94 -8.15 -24.39
C VAL A 258 -38.84 -6.93 -24.65
N SER A 259 -39.59 -6.52 -23.63
CA SER A 259 -40.41 -5.28 -23.68
C SER A 259 -40.22 -4.35 -22.47
N TRP A 260 -39.18 -4.54 -21.65
CA TRP A 260 -38.92 -3.62 -20.53
C TRP A 260 -37.46 -3.10 -20.42
N ALA A 261 -36.53 -3.58 -21.25
CA ALA A 261 -35.10 -3.23 -21.13
C ALA A 261 -34.64 -2.03 -21.99
N ILE A 262 -35.51 -1.44 -22.82
CA ILE A 262 -35.15 -0.30 -23.71
C ILE A 262 -35.37 1.07 -23.00
N GLY A 263 -35.98 1.09 -21.82
CA GLY A 263 -36.25 2.33 -21.08
C GLY A 263 -35.05 2.98 -20.37
N LEU A 264 -33.96 2.25 -20.13
CA LEU A 264 -32.84 2.73 -19.29
C LEU A 264 -31.55 3.05 -20.06
N SER A 265 -31.44 2.71 -21.35
CA SER A 265 -30.25 2.98 -22.17
C SER A 265 -30.29 4.34 -22.90
N ALA A 266 -31.47 4.93 -23.07
CA ALA A 266 -31.61 6.26 -23.68
C ALA A 266 -31.25 7.41 -22.72
N ALA A 267 -31.39 7.21 -21.40
CA ALA A 267 -31.11 8.25 -20.40
C ALA A 267 -29.61 8.50 -20.17
N SER A 268 -28.79 7.45 -20.27
CA SER A 268 -27.34 7.53 -20.06
C SER A 268 -26.60 8.17 -21.25
N LEU A 269 -27.08 7.97 -22.49
CA LEU A 269 -26.50 8.60 -23.67
C LEU A 269 -26.69 10.11 -23.69
N VAL A 270 -27.83 10.62 -23.20
CA VAL A 270 -28.12 12.06 -23.12
C VAL A 270 -27.25 12.76 -22.08
N ILE A 271 -26.91 12.10 -20.97
CA ILE A 271 -26.05 12.66 -19.91
C ILE A 271 -24.60 12.73 -20.38
N CYS A 272 -24.09 11.69 -21.07
CA CYS A 272 -22.72 11.69 -21.61
C CYS A 272 -22.52 12.74 -22.73
N LEU A 273 -23.52 12.91 -23.61
CA LEU A 273 -23.45 13.93 -24.67
C LEU A 273 -23.49 15.35 -24.08
N GLY A 274 -24.28 15.57 -23.03
CA GLY A 274 -24.36 16.86 -22.33
C GLY A 274 -23.03 17.29 -21.69
N CYS A 275 -22.31 16.35 -21.07
CA CYS A 275 -21.00 16.62 -20.47
C CYS A 275 -19.93 16.93 -21.53
N ALA A 276 -19.91 16.21 -22.65
CA ALA A 276 -18.96 16.45 -23.74
C ALA A 276 -19.15 17.82 -24.41
N VAL A 277 -20.41 18.24 -24.64
CA VAL A 277 -20.72 19.55 -25.23
C VAL A 277 -20.37 20.70 -24.28
N ALA A 278 -20.58 20.54 -22.97
CA ALA A 278 -20.20 21.55 -21.98
C ALA A 278 -18.67 21.75 -21.87
N LEU A 279 -17.89 20.68 -22.02
CA LEU A 279 -16.42 20.73 -22.05
C LEU A 279 -15.90 21.38 -23.34
N ALA A 280 -16.47 21.03 -24.50
CA ALA A 280 -16.08 21.62 -25.79
C ALA A 280 -16.41 23.12 -25.87
N LEU A 281 -17.53 23.56 -25.30
CA LEU A 281 -17.91 24.98 -25.25
C LEU A 281 -17.03 25.80 -24.28
N ARG A 282 -16.44 25.18 -23.24
CA ARG A 282 -15.49 25.84 -22.35
C ARG A 282 -14.11 26.02 -22.99
N TRP A 283 -13.64 25.04 -23.76
CA TRP A 283 -12.38 25.19 -24.52
C TRP A 283 -12.46 26.24 -25.62
N ARG A 284 -13.58 26.34 -26.33
CA ARG A 284 -13.79 27.36 -27.37
C ARG A 284 -13.95 28.78 -26.86
N ARG A 285 -14.10 28.98 -25.54
CA ARG A 285 -14.13 30.30 -24.90
C ARG A 285 -12.81 30.67 -24.23
N ALA A 286 -11.85 29.74 -24.19
CA ALA A 286 -10.54 29.93 -23.58
C ALA A 286 -9.39 29.98 -24.61
N ALA A 287 -9.70 29.73 -25.89
CA ALA A 287 -8.86 30.01 -27.05
C ALA A 287 -9.44 31.22 -27.81
#